data_AF-A0A2P5DR36-F1
#
_entry.id   AF-A0A2P5DR36-F1
#
_cell.length_a   1.000
_cell.length_b   1.000
_cell.length_c   1.000
_cell.angle_alpha   90.00
_cell.angle_beta   90.00
_cell.angle_gamma   90.00
#
_symmetry.space_group_name_H-M   'P 1'
#
loop_
_entity.id
_entity.type
_entity.pdbx_description
1 polymer ?
#
loop_
_entity_poly.entity_id
_entity_poly.type
_entity_poly.pdbx_seq_one_letter_code
_entity_poly.pdbx_strand_id
1 'polypeptide(L)'
;MIKVNSDVTVRPGEKSIGVGIIFRDHSDSMLAALAKRIVGCFSIETAELLATRERLLFVSRIGLSVSILEYDPLRVIHGLQETHPLASNAYIFSDVKALLNSTKCSTCHFVPRAIKWLTF
;
A
#
# COMPACT_ATOMS: atom_id res chain seq x y z
N MET A 1 -16.80 -8.98 1.35
CA MET A 1 -15.75 -8.37 0.51
C MET A 1 -15.23 -7.14 1.21
N ILE A 2 -13.92 -6.97 1.31
CA ILE A 2 -13.27 -5.81 1.94
C ILE A 2 -12.57 -5.00 0.85
N LYS A 3 -12.88 -3.71 0.77
CA LYS A 3 -12.22 -2.72 -0.09
C LYS A 3 -11.16 -1.99 0.71
N VAL A 4 -10.02 -1.70 0.08
CA VAL A 4 -8.90 -1.01 0.73
C VAL A 4 -8.46 0.17 -0.11
N ASN A 5 -8.70 1.38 0.42
CA ASN A 5 -8.23 2.61 -0.22
C ASN A 5 -6.98 3.09 0.50
N SER A 6 -5.98 3.55 -0.23
CA SER A 6 -4.79 4.15 0.38
C SER A 6 -4.27 5.34 -0.40
N ASP A 7 -3.66 6.27 0.31
CA ASP A 7 -2.98 7.42 -0.28
C ASP A 7 -1.63 7.68 0.39
N VAL A 8 -0.73 8.27 -0.39
CA VAL A 8 0.63 8.60 0.06
C VAL A 8 0.90 10.05 -0.24
N THR A 9 1.18 10.81 0.81
CA THR A 9 1.60 12.20 0.68
C THR A 9 3.11 12.28 0.86
N VAL A 10 3.79 12.74 -0.18
CA VAL A 10 5.19 13.18 -0.10
C VAL A 10 5.17 14.70 0.00
N ARG A 11 5.62 15.27 1.12
CA ARG A 11 5.65 16.72 1.32
C ARG A 11 7.04 17.28 1.00
N PRO A 12 7.19 18.12 -0.03
CA PRO A 12 8.47 18.78 -0.30
C PRO A 12 8.95 19.57 0.91
N GLY A 13 10.21 19.37 1.32
CA GLY A 13 10.80 20.04 2.48
C GLY A 13 10.59 19.33 3.83
N GLU A 14 9.62 18.41 3.93
CA GLU A 14 9.53 17.50 5.06
C GLU A 14 10.32 16.22 4.75
N LYS A 15 11.23 15.82 5.64
CA LYS A 15 11.95 14.54 5.56
C LYS A 15 11.04 13.37 6.00
N SER A 16 9.83 13.31 5.47
CA SER A 16 8.88 12.25 5.79
C SER A 16 7.80 12.09 4.73
N ILE A 17 7.17 10.93 4.73
CA ILE A 17 5.95 10.64 3.99
C ILE A 17 4.79 10.36 4.95
N GLY A 18 3.59 10.76 4.54
CA GLY A 18 2.33 10.39 5.18
C GLY A 18 1.70 9.24 4.43
N VAL A 19 1.23 8.23 5.16
CA VAL A 19 0.50 7.07 4.63
C VAL A 19 -0.89 7.06 5.27
N GLY A 20 -1.92 7.12 4.43
CA GLY A 20 -3.32 6.99 4.83
C GLY A 20 -3.94 5.73 4.22
N ILE A 21 -4.67 4.94 5.01
CA ILE A 21 -5.34 3.73 4.54
C ILE A 21 -6.72 3.63 5.21
N ILE A 22 -7.74 3.27 4.43
CA ILE A 22 -9.08 3.01 4.93
C ILE A 22 -9.55 1.65 4.40
N PHE A 23 -10.07 0.83 5.31
CA PHE A 23 -10.69 -0.45 5.03
C PHE A 23 -12.20 -0.29 5.14
N ARG A 24 -12.93 -0.74 4.12
CA ARG A 24 -14.39 -0.70 4.10
C ARG A 24 -14.97 -2.06 3.75
N ASP A 25 -16.15 -2.35 4.26
CA ASP A 25 -16.93 -3.51 3.80
C ASP A 25 -17.66 -3.21 2.48
N HIS A 26 -18.48 -4.16 2.06
CA HIS A 26 -19.29 -4.09 0.86
C HIS A 26 -20.43 -3.05 0.92
N SER A 27 -20.80 -2.61 2.12
CA SER A 27 -21.76 -1.52 2.37
C SER A 27 -21.07 -0.16 2.53
N ASP A 28 -19.78 -0.09 2.18
CA ASP A 28 -18.90 1.07 2.36
C ASP A 28 -18.75 1.53 3.82
N SER A 29 -19.11 0.68 4.79
CA SER A 29 -18.90 0.95 6.22
C SER A 29 -17.42 0.83 6.56
N MET A 30 -16.88 1.79 7.31
CA MET A 30 -15.48 1.77 7.73
C MET A 30 -15.22 0.65 8.73
N LEU A 31 -14.33 -0.27 8.38
CA LEU A 31 -13.88 -1.37 9.23
C LEU A 31 -12.65 -0.97 10.05
N ALA A 32 -11.72 -0.25 9.42
CA ALA A 32 -10.48 0.19 10.04
C ALA A 32 -9.84 1.33 9.25
N ALA A 33 -8.97 2.09 9.91
CA ALA A 33 -8.15 3.11 9.27
C ALA A 33 -6.72 3.10 9.82
N LEU A 34 -5.75 3.47 8.99
CA LEU A 34 -4.36 3.67 9.36
C LEU A 34 -3.91 5.05 8.89
N ALA A 35 -3.31 5.82 9.80
CA ALA A 35 -2.54 7.00 9.47
C ALA A 35 -1.14 6.81 10.05
N LYS A 36 -0.10 6.83 9.21
CA LYS A 36 1.29 6.62 9.63
C LYS A 36 2.21 7.63 8.97
N ARG A 37 3.06 8.27 9.79
CA ARG A 37 4.19 9.06 9.31
C ARG A 37 5.44 8.19 9.27
N ILE A 38 6.13 8.17 8.13
CA ILE A 38 7.41 7.47 7.97
C ILE A 38 8.49 8.51 7.72
N VAL A 39 9.47 8.60 8.61
CA VAL A 39 10.58 9.55 8.49
C VAL A 39 11.59 9.04 7.47
N GLY A 40 12.02 9.93 6.57
CA GLY A 40 13.00 9.68 5.53
C GLY A 40 12.75 10.50 4.27
N CYS A 41 13.78 10.59 3.43
CA CYS A 41 13.67 11.16 2.08
C CYS A 41 13.53 10.00 1.10
N PHE A 42 12.33 9.83 0.55
CA PHE A 42 12.03 8.71 -0.33
C PHE A 42 11.67 9.21 -1.73
N SER A 43 12.04 8.44 -2.75
CA SER A 43 11.43 8.61 -4.07
C SER A 43 9.94 8.31 -3.99
N ILE A 44 9.15 8.83 -4.94
CA ILE A 44 7.71 8.54 -5.03
C ILE A 44 7.47 7.02 -5.06
N GLU A 45 8.26 6.29 -5.85
CA GLU A 45 8.19 4.83 -5.93
C GLU A 45 8.47 4.16 -4.57
N THR A 46 9.53 4.56 -3.88
CA THR A 46 9.85 4.00 -2.56
C THR A 46 8.76 4.33 -1.54
N ALA A 47 8.15 5.52 -1.62
CA ALA A 47 7.06 5.93 -0.76
C ALA A 47 5.79 5.08 -1.00
N GLU A 48 5.43 4.84 -2.25
CA GLU A 48 4.31 3.96 -2.63
C GLU A 48 4.53 2.50 -2.21
N LEU A 49 5.78 2.03 -2.31
CA LEU A 49 6.17 0.69 -1.89
C LEU A 49 6.13 0.54 -0.36
N LEU A 50 6.63 1.52 0.38
CA LEU A 50 6.54 1.57 1.84
C LEU A 50 5.08 1.62 2.32
N ALA A 51 4.23 2.43 1.68
CA ALA A 51 2.81 2.47 1.99
C ALA A 51 2.13 1.12 1.75
N THR A 52 2.51 0.43 0.68
CA THR A 52 2.01 -0.92 0.37
C THR A 52 2.46 -1.93 1.42
N ARG A 53 3.71 -1.87 1.87
CA ARG A 53 4.20 -2.69 2.98
C ARG A 53 3.41 -2.45 4.26
N GLU A 54 3.19 -1.19 4.64
CA GLU A 54 2.41 -0.84 5.84
C GLU A 54 0.96 -1.32 5.77
N ARG A 55 0.35 -1.24 4.58
CA ARG A 55 -0.98 -1.77 4.31
C ARG A 55 -1.06 -3.27 4.62
N LEU A 56 -0.15 -4.04 4.05
CA LEU A 56 -0.12 -5.50 4.20
C LEU A 56 0.20 -5.92 5.64
N LEU A 57 1.12 -5.22 6.30
CA LEU A 57 1.41 -5.43 7.72
C LEU A 57 0.17 -5.16 8.59
N PHE A 58 -0.56 -4.08 8.29
CA PHE A 58 -1.77 -3.75 9.03
C PHE A 58 -2.83 -4.82 8.83
N VAL A 59 -3.08 -5.25 7.59
CA VAL A 59 -4.00 -6.36 7.25
C VAL A 59 -3.66 -7.63 8.01
N SER A 60 -2.38 -8.01 8.01
CA SER A 60 -1.89 -9.18 8.74
C SER A 60 -2.16 -9.08 10.25
N ARG A 61 -1.93 -7.90 10.84
CA ARG A 61 -2.15 -7.67 12.29
C ARG A 61 -3.61 -7.73 12.72
N ILE A 62 -4.52 -7.18 11.92
CA ILE A 62 -5.95 -7.14 12.25
C ILE A 62 -6.69 -8.43 11.84
N GLY A 63 -5.99 -9.38 11.21
CA GLY A 63 -6.57 -10.68 10.83
C GLY A 63 -7.63 -10.60 9.74
N LEU A 64 -7.70 -9.50 8.97
CA LEU A 64 -8.67 -9.35 7.89
C LEU A 64 -8.24 -10.16 6.67
N SER A 65 -9.13 -11.02 6.17
CA SER A 65 -8.99 -11.61 4.83
C SER A 65 -9.41 -10.57 3.79
N VAL A 66 -8.46 -9.79 3.31
CA VAL A 66 -8.72 -8.79 2.27
C VAL A 66 -9.04 -9.50 0.96
N SER A 67 -10.28 -9.34 0.49
CA SER A 67 -10.70 -9.94 -0.77
C SER A 67 -10.17 -9.16 -1.97
N ILE A 68 -10.08 -7.82 -1.86
CA ILE A 68 -9.62 -6.94 -2.94
C ILE A 68 -8.63 -5.92 -2.38
N LEU A 69 -7.38 -6.00 -2.85
CA LEU A 69 -6.38 -4.99 -2.59
C LEU A 69 -6.29 -4.02 -3.77
N GLU A 70 -6.62 -2.75 -3.56
CA GLU A 70 -6.45 -1.70 -4.56
C GLU A 70 -5.08 -1.04 -4.43
N TYR A 71 -4.30 -1.06 -5.51
CA TYR A 71 -2.96 -0.46 -5.59
C TYR A 71 -2.85 0.46 -6.81
N ASP A 72 -1.89 1.38 -6.78
CA ASP A 72 -1.45 2.12 -7.97
C ASP A 72 -0.32 1.30 -8.66
N PRO A 73 -0.56 0.69 -9.83
CA PRO A 73 0.07 -0.53 -10.30
C PRO A 73 1.27 -0.27 -11.18
N LEU A 74 1.34 0.87 -11.87
CA LEU A 74 2.30 1.02 -12.96
C LEU A 74 3.74 0.92 -12.46
N ARG A 75 4.01 1.41 -11.24
CA ARG A 75 5.35 1.40 -10.66
C ARG A 75 5.57 0.19 -9.75
N VAL A 76 4.62 -0.10 -8.87
CA VAL A 76 4.78 -1.19 -7.89
C VAL A 76 4.64 -2.57 -8.54
N ILE A 77 3.71 -2.79 -9.48
CA ILE A 77 3.58 -4.10 -10.14
C ILE A 77 4.78 -4.38 -11.04
N HIS A 78 5.21 -3.39 -11.82
CA HIS A 78 6.39 -3.55 -12.69
C HIS A 78 7.63 -3.89 -11.86
N GLY A 79 7.88 -3.14 -10.78
CA GLY A 79 8.99 -3.45 -9.87
C GLY A 79 8.84 -4.78 -9.10
N LEU A 80 7.62 -5.27 -8.88
CA LEU A 80 7.39 -6.60 -8.32
C LEU A 80 7.66 -7.71 -9.35
N GLN A 81 7.47 -7.47 -10.64
CA GLN A 81 7.77 -8.43 -11.71
C GLN A 81 9.26 -8.42 -12.08
N GLU A 82 9.93 -7.29 -11.94
CA GLU A 82 11.37 -7.17 -12.18
C GLU A 82 12.20 -7.58 -10.95
N THR A 83 13.42 -8.05 -11.19
CA THR A 83 14.35 -8.41 -10.13
C THR A 83 15.55 -7.47 -10.19
N HIS A 84 15.57 -6.47 -9.31
CA HIS A 84 16.67 -5.51 -9.19
C HIS A 84 17.38 -5.68 -7.84
N PRO A 85 18.17 -6.75 -7.63
CA PRO A 85 18.75 -7.08 -6.32
C PRO A 85 19.71 -6.01 -5.76
N LEU A 86 20.18 -5.08 -6.60
CA LEU A 86 21.08 -3.98 -6.20
C LEU A 86 20.36 -2.62 -6.05
N ALA A 87 19.05 -2.55 -6.28
CA ALA A 87 18.30 -1.32 -6.08
C ALA A 87 18.17 -0.99 -4.58
N SER A 88 18.20 0.30 -4.24
CA SER A 88 18.08 0.76 -2.85
C SER A 88 16.76 0.37 -2.18
N ASN A 89 15.73 0.01 -2.96
CA ASN A 89 14.42 -0.42 -2.51
C ASN A 89 14.18 -1.95 -2.65
N ALA A 90 15.18 -2.74 -3.07
CA ALA A 90 15.04 -4.16 -3.36
C ALA A 90 14.52 -4.97 -2.16
N TYR A 91 15.01 -4.67 -0.95
CA TYR A 91 14.55 -5.31 0.28
C TYR A 91 13.08 -4.99 0.60
N ILE A 92 12.61 -3.79 0.26
CA ILE A 92 11.21 -3.39 0.46
C ILE A 92 10.31 -4.15 -0.51
N PHE A 93 10.75 -4.36 -1.76
CA PHE A 93 10.05 -5.23 -2.71
C PHE A 93 9.97 -6.68 -2.21
N SER A 94 11.07 -7.20 -1.66
CA SER A 94 11.10 -8.55 -1.08
C SER A 94 10.10 -8.68 0.08
N ASP A 95 10.08 -7.71 1.00
CA ASP A 95 9.12 -7.64 2.10
C ASP A 95 7.67 -7.63 1.59
N VAL A 96 7.37 -6.81 0.57
CA VAL A 96 6.03 -6.75 -0.03
C VAL A 96 5.64 -8.08 -0.67
N LYS A 97 6.54 -8.74 -1.40
CA LYS A 97 6.30 -10.09 -1.98
C LYS A 97 6.01 -11.11 -0.90
N ALA A 98 6.83 -11.15 0.16
CA ALA A 98 6.65 -12.08 1.28
C ALA A 98 5.31 -11.84 1.98
N LEU A 99 4.96 -10.57 2.22
CA LEU A 99 3.70 -10.20 2.85
C LEU A 99 2.50 -10.59 1.99
N LEU A 100 2.52 -10.33 0.69
CA LEU A 100 1.47 -10.73 -0.25
C LEU A 100 1.24 -12.25 -0.20
N ASN A 101 2.31 -13.04 -0.22
CA ASN A 101 2.24 -14.51 -0.12
C ASN A 101 1.72 -15.00 1.23
N SER A 102 1.99 -14.26 2.32
CA SER A 102 1.53 -14.62 3.67
C SER A 102 0.10 -14.18 3.97
N THR A 103 -0.38 -13.12 3.32
CA THR A 103 -1.75 -12.64 3.49
C THR A 103 -2.73 -13.55 2.76
N LYS A 104 -3.89 -13.82 3.38
CA LYS A 104 -5.03 -14.52 2.74
C LYS A 104 -5.75 -13.63 1.72
N CYS A 105 -4.98 -13.00 0.83
CA CYS A 105 -5.50 -12.10 -0.19
C CYS A 105 -5.90 -12.93 -1.42
N SER A 106 -7.20 -13.02 -1.69
CA SER A 106 -7.72 -13.89 -2.77
C SER A 106 -7.59 -13.25 -4.16
N THR A 107 -7.75 -11.93 -4.27
CA THR A 107 -7.66 -11.21 -5.54
C THR A 107 -7.11 -9.79 -5.36
N CYS A 108 -6.41 -9.35 -6.38
CA CYS A 108 -5.67 -8.09 -6.43
C CYS A 108 -6.21 -7.31 -7.63
N HIS A 109 -6.83 -6.15 -7.40
CA HIS A 109 -7.42 -5.35 -8.48
C HIS A 109 -6.81 -3.95 -8.51
N PHE A 110 -6.55 -3.47 -9.72
CA PHE A 110 -6.07 -2.11 -9.93
C PHE A 110 -7.23 -1.11 -9.91
N VAL A 111 -7.09 -0.03 -9.12
CA VAL A 111 -7.90 1.19 -9.28
C VAL A 111 -7.01 2.43 -9.44
N PRO A 112 -7.11 3.17 -10.56
CA PRO A 112 -6.35 4.39 -10.80
C PRO A 112 -6.58 5.46 -9.73
N ARG A 113 -5.53 6.25 -9.42
CA ARG A 113 -5.60 7.38 -8.49
C ARG A 113 -6.71 8.38 -8.81
N ALA A 114 -7.06 8.55 -10.09
CA ALA A 114 -8.13 9.44 -10.55
C ALA A 114 -9.56 9.05 -10.08
N ILE A 115 -9.74 7.85 -9.52
CA ILE A 115 -11.04 7.31 -9.11
C ILE A 115 -11.12 7.14 -7.57
N LYS A 116 -10.08 7.55 -6.83
CA LYS A 116 -10.10 7.50 -5.35
C LYS A 116 -11.04 8.57 -4.81
N TRP A 117 -12.22 8.16 -4.33
CA TRP A 117 -13.14 8.98 -3.53
C TRP A 117 -12.59 9.29 -2.12
N LEU A 118 -11.29 9.58 -2.01
CA LEU A 118 -10.63 10.06 -0.81
C LEU A 118 -10.24 11.51 -1.05
N THR A 119 -11.17 12.41 -0.78
CA THR A 119 -10.81 13.77 -0.36
C THR A 119 -10.45 13.67 1.12
N PHE A 120 -9.20 13.95 1.46
CA PHE A 120 -8.83 14.43 2.80
C PHE A 120 -8.81 15.96 2.73
#